data_AF-A0A6A3U903-F1
#
_entry.id   AF-A0A6A3U903-F1
#
_cell.length_a   1.000
_cell.length_b   1.000
_cell.length_c   1.000
_cell.angle_alpha   90.00
_cell.angle_beta   90.00
_cell.angle_gamma   90.00
#
_symmetry.space_group_name_H-M   'P 1'
#
loop_
_entity.id
_entity.type
_entity.pdbx_description
1 polymer ?
#
loop_
_entity_poly.entity_id
_entity_poly.type
_entity_poly.pdbx_seq_one_letter_code
_entity_poly.pdbx_strand_id
1 'polypeptide(L)'
;MVARFVELQLAITQLGHDLLFDHEVQPLLLRRAEHERVKALEKDHIKFEGVTQALQKSSLTMPAVRLFDQVVKEYPALKSRHGATAQIGNNPHLEQGLVKLQREEALTIAERSV
;
A
#
# COMPACT_ATOMS: atom_id res chain seq x y z
N MET A 1 -0.74 1.59 -10.41
CA MET A 1 -1.77 1.00 -11.28
C MET A 1 -3.05 1.83 -11.29
N VAL A 2 -3.58 2.19 -10.12
CA VAL A 2 -4.82 3.00 -9.98
C VAL A 2 -4.66 4.44 -10.49
N ALA A 3 -3.57 5.13 -10.16
CA ALA A 3 -3.31 6.50 -10.66
C ALA A 3 -3.30 6.59 -12.19
N ARG A 4 -2.64 5.62 -12.86
CA ARG A 4 -2.59 5.51 -14.32
C ARG A 4 -4.00 5.37 -14.93
N PHE A 5 -4.93 4.71 -14.24
CA PHE A 5 -6.31 4.59 -14.68
C PHE A 5 -7.05 5.94 -14.65
N VAL A 6 -6.80 6.77 -13.62
CA VAL A 6 -7.43 8.09 -13.49
C VAL A 6 -6.93 9.06 -14.57
N GLU A 7 -5.64 9.03 -14.89
CA GLU A 7 -5.08 9.81 -16.00
C GLU A 7 -5.64 9.36 -17.36
N LEU A 8 -5.69 8.04 -17.59
CA LEU A 8 -6.27 7.48 -18.82
C LEU A 8 -7.73 7.87 -19.00
N GLN A 9 -8.50 7.94 -17.92
CA GLN A 9 -9.90 8.33 -18.02
C GLN A 9 -10.10 9.77 -18.45
N LEU A 10 -9.25 10.70 -17.99
CA LEU A 10 -9.31 12.08 -18.45
C LEU A 10 -9.07 12.15 -19.96
N ALA A 11 -8.07 11.41 -20.45
CA ALA A 11 -7.76 11.31 -21.88
C ALA A 11 -8.91 10.66 -22.68
N ILE A 12 -9.53 9.60 -22.15
CA ILE A 12 -10.70 8.94 -22.74
C ILE A 12 -11.89 9.90 -22.84
N THR A 13 -12.13 10.70 -21.80
CA THR A 13 -13.24 11.68 -21.80
C THR A 13 -13.02 12.78 -22.86
N GLN A 14 -11.76 13.12 -23.15
CA GLN A 14 -11.39 14.10 -24.16
C GLN A 14 -11.52 13.59 -25.61
N LEU A 15 -11.51 12.26 -25.82
CA LEU A 15 -11.64 11.65 -27.16
C LEU A 15 -13.06 11.77 -27.75
N GLY A 16 -14.06 12.12 -26.94
CA GLY A 16 -15.43 12.34 -27.38
C GLY A 16 -16.24 11.03 -27.53
N HIS A 17 -17.56 11.14 -27.38
CA HIS A 17 -18.47 9.98 -27.39
C HIS A 17 -18.54 9.26 -28.74
N ASP A 18 -18.43 10.01 -29.84
CA ASP A 18 -18.58 9.48 -31.21
C ASP A 18 -17.41 8.55 -31.57
N LEU A 19 -16.18 8.98 -31.28
CA LEU A 19 -14.97 8.19 -31.54
C LEU A 19 -14.90 6.92 -30.67
N LEU A 20 -15.41 6.98 -29.43
CA LEU A 20 -15.48 5.83 -28.53
C LEU A 20 -16.54 4.80 -28.97
N PHE A 21 -17.59 5.26 -29.65
CA PHE A 21 -18.61 4.40 -30.24
C PHE A 21 -18.12 3.74 -31.52
N ASP A 22 -17.50 4.51 -32.43
CA ASP A 22 -16.95 4.02 -33.70
C ASP A 22 -15.84 2.97 -33.52
N HIS A 23 -15.19 2.96 -32.36
CA HIS A 23 -14.15 2.00 -32.00
C HIS A 23 -14.58 0.96 -30.95
N GLU A 24 -15.88 0.90 -30.63
CA GLU A 24 -16.47 -0.06 -29.67
C GLU A 24 -15.73 -0.13 -28.32
N VAL A 25 -15.19 0.99 -27.85
CA VAL A 25 -14.37 1.05 -26.62
C VAL A 25 -15.24 1.04 -25.36
N GLN A 26 -16.55 1.31 -25.51
CA GLN A 26 -17.52 1.43 -24.41
C GLN A 26 -17.53 0.26 -23.42
N PRO A 27 -17.42 -1.03 -23.82
CA PRO A 27 -17.37 -2.15 -22.88
C PRO A 27 -16.08 -2.19 -22.04
N LEU A 28 -15.01 -1.53 -22.50
CA LEU A 28 -13.74 -1.43 -21.78
C LEU A 28 -13.73 -0.29 -20.76
N LEU A 29 -14.73 0.60 -20.81
CA LEU A 29 -14.89 1.69 -19.87
C LEU A 29 -15.58 1.19 -18.60
N LEU A 30 -15.03 1.58 -17.45
CA LEU A 30 -15.68 1.32 -16.17
C LEU A 30 -17.03 2.00 -16.12
N ARG A 31 -18.02 1.27 -15.60
CA ARG A 31 -19.31 1.85 -15.25
C ARG A 31 -19.12 2.88 -14.14
N ARG A 32 -20.06 3.81 -14.02
CA ARG A 32 -20.03 4.87 -12.98
C ARG A 32 -19.74 4.32 -11.58
N ALA A 33 -20.42 3.25 -11.16
CA ALA A 33 -20.22 2.64 -9.86
C ALA A 33 -18.81 2.03 -9.67
N GLU A 34 -18.22 1.51 -10.75
CA GLU A 34 -16.85 0.98 -10.72
C GLU A 34 -15.84 2.12 -10.68
N HIS A 35 -16.11 3.21 -11.40
CA HIS A 35 -15.28 4.40 -11.35
C HIS A 35 -15.23 5.04 -9.95
N GLU A 36 -16.38 5.15 -9.29
CA GLU A 36 -16.47 5.65 -7.90
C GLU A 36 -15.67 4.76 -6.94
N ARG A 37 -15.71 3.43 -7.12
CA ARG A 37 -14.89 2.49 -6.33
C ARG A 37 -13.39 2.67 -6.59
N VAL A 38 -13.00 2.86 -7.85
CA VAL A 38 -11.59 3.07 -8.21
C VAL A 38 -11.04 4.36 -7.62
N LYS A 39 -11.82 5.45 -7.61
CA LYS A 39 -11.45 6.70 -6.92
C LYS A 39 -11.32 6.54 -5.41
N ALA A 40 -12.23 5.81 -4.78
CA ALA A 40 -12.12 5.50 -3.36
C ALA A 40 -10.84 4.70 -3.07
N LEU A 41 -10.55 3.69 -3.90
CA LEU A 41 -9.34 2.88 -3.78
C LEU A 41 -8.06 3.70 -4.01
N GLU A 42 -8.07 4.66 -4.93
CA GLU A 42 -6.94 5.57 -5.16
C GLU A 42 -6.61 6.39 -3.92
N LYS A 43 -7.64 6.97 -3.31
CA LYS A 43 -7.50 7.77 -2.09
C LYS A 43 -6.92 6.94 -0.95
N ASP A 44 -7.40 5.72 -0.79
CA ASP A 44 -6.91 4.79 0.22
C ASP A 44 -5.45 4.38 -0.06
N HIS A 45 -5.12 4.15 -1.34
CA HIS A 45 -3.76 3.83 -1.77
C HIS A 45 -2.77 4.96 -1.46
N ILE A 46 -3.13 6.22 -1.76
CA ILE A 46 -2.29 7.39 -1.44
C ILE A 46 -2.07 7.51 0.08
N LYS A 47 -3.13 7.28 0.87
CA LYS A 47 -3.05 7.31 2.34
C LYS A 47 -2.09 6.24 2.87
N PHE A 48 -2.21 5.00 2.37
CA PHE A 48 -1.31 3.92 2.79
C PHE A 48 0.12 4.14 2.32
N GLU A 49 0.32 4.63 1.10
CA GLU A 49 1.65 4.95 0.58
C GLU A 49 2.35 5.98 1.48
N GLY A 50 1.67 7.06 1.88
CA GLY A 50 2.22 8.05 2.79
C GLY A 50 2.61 7.48 4.16
N VAL A 51 1.80 6.55 4.71
CA VAL A 51 2.12 5.87 5.97
C VAL A 51 3.32 4.94 5.81
N THR A 52 3.36 4.15 4.72
CA THR A 52 4.48 3.23 4.46
C THR A 52 5.78 3.98 4.24
N GLN A 53 5.76 5.06 3.46
CA GLN A 53 6.92 5.93 3.26
C GLN A 53 7.39 6.55 4.58
N ALA A 54 6.47 6.97 5.46
CA ALA A 54 6.82 7.51 6.77
C ALA A 54 7.46 6.48 7.71
N LEU A 55 7.00 5.22 7.65
CA LEU A 55 7.56 4.11 8.42
C LEU A 55 8.92 3.63 7.87
N GLN A 56 9.12 3.71 6.56
CA GLN A 56 10.36 3.32 5.88
C GLN A 56 11.48 4.36 5.99
N LYS A 57 11.23 5.51 6.64
CA LYS A 57 12.29 6.49 6.93
C LYS A 57 13.30 5.89 7.90
N SER A 58 14.57 6.27 7.74
CA SER A 58 15.68 5.84 8.60
C SER A 58 15.50 6.18 10.09
N SER A 59 14.64 7.15 10.40
CA SER A 59 14.21 7.47 11.75
C SER A 59 12.71 7.25 11.88
N LEU A 60 12.35 6.23 12.66
CA LEU A 60 10.96 5.93 12.99
C LEU A 60 10.45 6.95 14.00
N THR A 61 9.54 7.83 13.57
CA THR A 61 8.97 8.84 14.45
C THR A 61 7.67 8.33 15.08
N MET A 62 7.46 8.60 16.37
CA MET A 62 6.21 8.22 17.08
C MET A 62 4.92 8.68 16.37
N PRO A 63 4.86 9.84 15.70
CA PRO A 63 3.72 10.22 14.86
C PRO A 63 3.44 9.24 13.71
N ALA A 64 4.46 8.67 13.06
CA ALA A 64 4.28 7.70 11.99
C ALA A 64 3.66 6.38 12.51
N VAL A 65 4.08 5.93 13.70
CA VAL A 65 3.50 4.77 14.37
C VAL A 65 2.02 5.02 14.72
N ARG A 66 1.68 6.21 15.23
CA ARG A 66 0.28 6.57 15.52
C ARG A 66 -0.59 6.65 14.26
N LEU A 67 -0.04 7.14 13.15
CA LEU A 67 -0.73 7.15 11.85
C LEU A 67 -0.98 5.73 11.32
N PHE A 68 -0.03 4.82 11.55
CA PHE A 68 -0.19 3.42 11.23
C PHE A 68 -1.27 2.74 12.09
N ASP A 69 -1.28 2.98 13.40
CA ASP A 69 -2.33 2.48 14.31
C ASP A 69 -3.72 2.96 13.88
N GLN A 70 -3.82 4.21 13.45
CA GLN A 70 -5.05 4.80 12.93
C GLN A 70 -5.49 4.10 11.62
N VAL A 71 -4.58 3.79 10.72
CA VAL A 71 -4.84 2.98 9.52
C VAL A 71 -5.34 1.58 9.89
N VAL A 72 -4.69 0.91 10.85
CA VAL A 72 -5.11 -0.43 11.31
C VAL A 72 -6.50 -0.41 11.96
N LYS A 73 -6.88 0.71 12.58
CA LYS A 73 -8.24 0.93 13.12
C LYS A 73 -9.29 1.09 12.02
N GLU A 74 -8.98 1.84 10.97
CA GLU A 74 -9.88 2.09 9.84
C GLU A 74 -10.04 0.88 8.92
N TYR A 75 -9.03 0.01 8.85
CA TYR A 75 -9.04 -1.20 8.02
C TYR A 75 -8.80 -2.44 8.90
N PRO A 76 -9.80 -2.92 9.67
CA PRO A 76 -9.63 -4.04 10.59
C PRO A 76 -9.12 -5.33 9.93
N ALA A 77 -9.39 -5.52 8.63
CA ALA A 77 -8.87 -6.63 7.85
C ALA A 77 -7.33 -6.69 7.84
N LEU A 78 -6.64 -5.54 7.96
CA LEU A 78 -5.18 -5.49 8.09
C LEU A 78 -4.70 -6.20 9.36
N LYS A 79 -5.47 -6.21 10.45
CA LYS A 79 -5.06 -6.87 11.71
C LYS A 79 -4.75 -8.36 11.52
N SER A 80 -5.46 -9.05 10.64
CA SER A 80 -5.18 -10.45 10.32
C SER A 80 -3.80 -10.66 9.67
N ARG A 81 -3.29 -9.64 8.96
CA ARG A 81 -1.97 -9.61 8.31
C ARG A 81 -0.88 -8.96 9.17
N HIS A 82 -1.22 -8.45 10.34
CA HIS A 82 -0.31 -7.75 11.27
C HIS A 82 -0.37 -8.28 12.71
N GLY A 83 -1.21 -9.29 12.99
CA GLY A 83 -1.27 -9.91 14.31
C GLY A 83 0.02 -10.64 14.64
N ALA A 84 0.22 -10.97 15.91
CA ALA A 84 1.37 -11.74 16.41
C ALA A 84 1.50 -13.16 15.80
N THR A 85 0.65 -13.53 14.85
CA THR A 85 0.68 -14.78 14.06
C THR A 85 0.84 -14.52 12.56
N ALA A 86 0.96 -13.26 12.13
CA ALA A 86 1.18 -12.91 10.74
C ALA A 86 2.63 -13.24 10.35
N GLN A 87 2.79 -13.97 9.24
CA GLN A 87 4.10 -14.38 8.71
C GLN A 87 5.05 -13.20 8.41
N ILE A 88 4.53 -11.98 8.22
CA ILE A 88 5.33 -10.76 7.99
C ILE A 88 5.81 -10.14 9.32
N GLY A 89 5.04 -10.30 10.41
CA GLY A 89 5.38 -9.77 11.73
C GLY A 89 6.27 -10.71 12.55
N ASN A 90 6.11 -12.02 12.41
CA ASN A 90 6.95 -13.01 13.09
C ASN A 90 8.14 -13.40 12.22
N ASN A 91 9.18 -12.57 12.18
CA ASN A 91 10.51 -13.01 11.74
C ASN A 91 11.47 -12.98 12.93
N PRO A 92 11.56 -14.09 13.71
CA PRO A 92 12.43 -14.17 14.89
C PRO A 92 13.90 -13.88 14.56
N HIS A 93 14.34 -14.18 13.34
CA HIS A 93 15.71 -13.92 12.90
C HIS A 93 15.95 -12.42 12.67
N LEU A 94 14.96 -11.69 12.15
CA LEU A 94 15.06 -10.23 12.02
C LEU A 94 15.12 -9.56 13.40
N GLU A 95 14.25 -9.97 14.32
CA GLU A 95 14.21 -9.42 15.69
C GLU A 95 15.49 -9.73 16.47
N GLN A 96 15.97 -10.97 16.42
CA GLN A 96 17.24 -11.37 17.05
C GLN A 96 18.44 -10.67 16.41
N GLY A 97 18.42 -10.48 15.08
CA GLY A 97 19.44 -9.73 14.38
C GLY A 97 19.49 -8.25 14.80
N LEU A 98 18.33 -7.59 14.92
CA LEU A 98 18.26 -6.20 15.38
C LEU A 98 18.75 -6.04 16.83
N VAL A 99 18.40 -6.97 17.72
CA VAL A 99 18.87 -6.96 19.12
C VAL A 99 20.39 -7.15 19.20
N LYS A 100 20.97 -8.03 18.38
CA LYS A 100 22.42 -8.23 18.30
C LYS A 100 23.15 -7.02 17.73
N LEU A 101 22.60 -6.40 16.69
CA LEU A 101 23.14 -5.15 16.14
C LEU A 101 23.18 -4.02 17.18
N GLN A 102 22.15 -3.89 18.01
CA GLN A 102 22.12 -2.91 19.11
C GLN A 102 23.13 -3.20 20.22
N ARG A 103 23.53 -4.47 20.39
CA ARG A 103 24.51 -4.92 21.37
C ARG A 103 25.93 -5.07 20.81
N GLU A 104 26.13 -4.70 19.54
CA GLU A 104 27.38 -4.89 18.79
C GLU A 104 27.85 -6.37 18.74
N GLU A 105 26.90 -7.31 18.77
CA GLU A 105 27.16 -8.74 18.69
C GLU A 105 27.18 -9.24 17.23
N ALA A 106 27.89 -10.35 16.99
CA ALA A 106 27.99 -10.94 15.66
C ALA A 106 26.67 -11.61 15.22
N LEU A 107 26.18 -11.20 14.04
CA LEU A 107 25.02 -11.82 13.38
C LEU A 107 25.34 -13.23 12.85
N THR A 108 24.43 -14.16 13.08
CA THR A 108 24.47 -15.52 12.53
C THR A 108 24.04 -15.55 11.05
N ILE A 109 24.33 -16.66 10.35
CA ILE A 109 24.05 -16.80 8.91
C ILE A 109 22.56 -16.60 8.61
N ALA A 110 21.67 -17.12 9.46
CA ALA A 110 20.22 -16.96 9.34
C ALA A 110 19.75 -15.50 9.56
N GLU A 111 20.44 -14.72 10.39
CA GLU A 111 20.12 -13.31 10.66
C GLU A 111 20.67 -12.37 9.57
N ARG A 112 21.67 -12.81 8.79
CA ARG A 112 22.25 -12.07 7.64
C ARG A 112 21.51 -12.30 6.32
N SER A 113 20.63 -13.29 6.27
CA SER A 113 19.94 -13.75 5.05
C SER A 113 18.44 -13.39 5.03
N VAL A 114 18.01 -12.52 5.94
CA VAL A 114 16.67 -11.89 5.94
C VAL A 114 16.57 -10.82 4.86
#